data_AF-A0A957M3Q7-F1
#
_entry.id   AF-A0A957M3Q7-F1
#
_cell.length_a   1.000
_cell.length_b   1.000
_cell.length_c   1.000
_cell.angle_alpha   90.00
_cell.angle_beta   90.00
_cell.angle_gamma   90.00
#
_symmetry.space_group_name_H-M   'P 1'
#
loop_
_entity.id
_entity.type
_entity.pdbx_description
1 polymer ?
#
loop_
_entity_poly.entity_id
_entity_poly.type
_entity_poly.pdbx_seq_one_letter_code
_entity_poly.pdbx_strand_id
1 'polypeptide(L)'
;MTIKREPYQPTTVISPGETIAEFLTEQDVIPATLAAQMEQSLETIDLMINGQTAITTERATLLERIFGVPADYWINHEREYRTYLASDGSKDNRNGGEPAAQLTIALG
;
A
#
# COMPACT_ATOMS: atom_id res chain seq x y z
N MET A 1 23.38 -21.55 23.37
CA MET A 1 22.88 -20.58 22.38
C MET A 1 21.40 -20.82 22.20
N THR A 2 20.55 -19.97 22.78
CA THR A 2 19.08 -20.08 22.64
C THR A 2 18.64 -19.11 21.57
N ILE A 3 18.26 -19.62 20.41
CA ILE A 3 17.71 -18.80 19.33
C ILE A 3 16.25 -18.54 19.67
N LYS A 4 15.97 -17.33 20.17
CA LYS A 4 14.60 -16.83 20.31
C LYS A 4 14.03 -16.69 18.89
N ARG A 5 13.04 -17.51 18.56
CA ARG A 5 12.25 -17.31 17.34
C ARG A 5 11.24 -16.21 17.67
N GLU A 6 11.64 -14.97 17.43
CA GLU A 6 10.69 -13.85 17.42
C GLU A 6 9.58 -14.18 16.40
N PRO A 7 8.30 -14.06 16.77
CA PRO A 7 7.22 -14.26 15.82
C PRO A 7 7.41 -13.25 14.70
N TYR A 8 7.57 -13.72 13.46
CA TYR A 8 7.58 -12.87 12.27
C TYR A 8 6.25 -12.10 12.23
N GLN A 9 6.30 -10.86 12.69
CA GLN A 9 5.24 -9.88 12.49
C GLN A 9 5.71 -9.03 11.32
N PRO A 10 5.20 -9.23 10.10
CA PRO A 10 5.42 -8.25 9.05
C PRO A 10 4.73 -6.96 9.51
N THR A 11 5.52 -6.03 10.04
CA THR A 11 5.07 -4.70 10.51
C THR A 11 4.68 -3.79 9.34
N THR A 12 4.73 -4.29 8.12
CA THR A 12 4.55 -3.54 6.88
C THR A 12 3.60 -4.32 5.99
N VAL A 13 2.45 -3.73 5.67
CA VAL A 13 1.60 -4.23 4.59
C VAL A 13 2.30 -3.87 3.29
N ILE A 14 2.68 -4.89 2.52
CA ILE A 14 3.28 -4.73 1.19
C ILE A 14 2.26 -3.96 0.35
N SER A 15 2.71 -2.87 -0.26
CA SER A 15 1.83 -2.08 -1.12
C SER A 15 1.49 -2.89 -2.37
N PRO A 16 0.28 -2.71 -2.94
CA PRO A 16 -0.07 -3.45 -4.14
C PRO A 16 0.81 -3.07 -5.32
N GLY A 17 1.41 -1.88 -5.31
CA GLY A 17 2.42 -1.48 -6.29
C GLY A 17 3.75 -2.23 -6.15
N GLU A 18 4.19 -2.52 -4.91
CA GLU A 18 5.38 -3.32 -4.64
C GLU A 18 5.17 -4.78 -5.09
N THR A 19 3.96 -5.30 -4.88
CA THR A 19 3.56 -6.60 -5.45
C THR A 19 3.66 -6.57 -6.98
N ILE A 20 3.19 -5.52 -7.66
CA ILE A 20 3.34 -5.41 -9.13
C ILE A 20 4.82 -5.40 -9.55
N ALA A 21 5.69 -4.71 -8.81
CA ALA A 21 7.13 -4.69 -9.10
C ALA A 21 7.80 -6.08 -8.95
N GLU A 22 7.38 -6.85 -7.95
CA GLU A 22 7.80 -8.25 -7.79
C GLU A 22 7.39 -9.07 -9.02
N PHE A 23 6.11 -9.01 -9.42
CA PHE A 23 5.61 -9.73 -10.61
C PHE A 23 6.32 -9.31 -11.90
N LEU A 24 6.66 -8.03 -12.06
CA LEU A 24 7.45 -7.53 -13.17
C LEU A 24 8.86 -8.17 -13.19
N THR A 25 9.50 -8.27 -12.03
CA THR A 25 10.82 -8.88 -11.88
C THR A 25 10.76 -10.40 -12.11
N GLU A 26 9.74 -11.07 -11.58
CA GLU A 26 9.54 -12.52 -11.74
C GLU A 26 9.29 -12.93 -13.19
N GLN A 27 8.61 -12.09 -13.97
CA GLN A 27 8.31 -12.36 -15.37
C GLN A 27 9.30 -11.72 -16.36
N ASP A 28 10.37 -11.07 -15.88
CA ASP A 28 11.32 -10.30 -16.70
C ASP A 28 10.61 -9.24 -17.59
N VAL A 29 9.51 -8.67 -17.08
CA VAL A 29 8.71 -7.64 -17.76
C VAL A 29 9.14 -6.28 -17.25
N ILE A 30 9.59 -5.40 -18.16
CA ILE A 30 9.94 -4.03 -17.79
C ILE A 30 8.68 -3.15 -17.60
N PRO A 31 8.70 -2.14 -16.70
CA PRO A 31 7.56 -1.23 -16.47
C PRO A 31 7.08 -0.49 -17.73
N ALA A 32 7.99 -0.23 -18.68
CA ALA A 32 7.63 0.37 -19.97
C ALA A 32 6.76 -0.54 -20.84
N THR A 33 6.96 -1.85 -20.77
CA THR A 33 6.10 -2.84 -21.43
C THR A 33 4.73 -2.85 -20.77
N LEU A 34 4.67 -2.80 -19.44
CA LEU A 34 3.41 -2.69 -18.70
C LEU A 34 2.64 -1.42 -19.09
N ALA A 35 3.34 -0.27 -19.16
CA ALA A 35 2.77 1.01 -19.60
C ALA A 35 2.16 0.92 -21.02
N ALA A 36 2.91 0.33 -21.96
CA ALA A 36 2.44 0.12 -23.32
C ALA A 36 1.21 -0.82 -23.40
N GLN A 37 1.19 -1.90 -22.60
CA GLN A 37 0.05 -2.83 -22.56
C GLN A 37 -1.19 -2.23 -21.91
N MET A 38 -1.01 -1.32 -20.96
CA MET A 38 -2.10 -0.63 -20.26
C MET A 38 -2.54 0.66 -20.95
N GLU A 39 -1.92 1.04 -22.06
CA GLU A 39 -2.13 2.33 -22.74
C GLU A 39 -1.98 3.53 -21.77
N GLN A 40 -1.08 3.40 -20.79
CA GLN A 40 -0.78 4.39 -19.77
C GLN A 40 0.63 4.96 -19.98
N SER A 41 0.88 6.14 -19.44
CA SER A 41 2.24 6.71 -19.40
C SER A 41 3.12 5.94 -18.40
N LEU A 42 4.43 5.85 -18.68
CA LEU A 42 5.39 5.25 -17.75
C LEU A 42 5.35 5.92 -16.37
N GLU A 43 5.17 7.24 -16.32
CA GLU A 43 4.97 8.00 -15.08
C GLU A 43 3.77 7.48 -14.28
N THR A 44 2.65 7.16 -14.94
CA THR A 44 1.47 6.62 -14.26
C THR A 44 1.72 5.23 -13.69
N ILE A 45 2.46 4.38 -14.42
CA ILE A 45 2.87 3.07 -13.93
C ILE A 45 3.83 3.19 -12.74
N ASP A 46 4.79 4.12 -12.80
CA ASP A 46 5.70 4.39 -11.68
C ASP A 46 4.95 4.83 -10.43
N LEU A 47 4.00 5.76 -10.56
CA LEU A 47 3.10 6.14 -9.46
C LEU A 47 2.27 4.96 -8.93
N MET A 48 1.90 4.01 -9.79
CA MET A 48 1.14 2.82 -9.41
C MET A 48 2.02 1.84 -8.62
N ILE A 49 3.24 1.60 -9.10
CA ILE A 49 4.25 0.76 -8.45
C ILE A 49 4.64 1.34 -7.08
N ASN A 50 4.74 2.67 -6.97
CA ASN A 50 5.01 3.34 -5.70
C ASN A 50 3.78 3.43 -4.77
N GLY A 51 2.63 2.88 -5.16
CA GLY A 51 1.38 2.94 -4.37
C GLY A 51 0.78 4.34 -4.22
N GLN A 52 1.25 5.30 -5.02
CA GLN A 52 0.76 6.69 -5.03
C GLN A 52 -0.58 6.82 -5.75
N THR A 53 -0.83 5.97 -6.76
CA THR A 53 -2.15 5.87 -7.40
C THR A 53 -2.83 4.57 -7.03
N ALA A 54 -4.15 4.62 -6.87
CA ALA A 54 -4.94 3.45 -6.54
C ALA A 54 -5.09 2.51 -7.74
N ILE A 55 -5.15 1.21 -7.46
CA ILE A 55 -5.52 0.22 -8.47
C ILE A 55 -7.03 0.25 -8.62
N THR A 56 -7.48 0.80 -9.74
CA THR A 56 -8.90 0.80 -10.14
C THR A 56 -9.28 -0.54 -10.77
N THR A 57 -10.58 -0.83 -10.85
CA THR A 57 -11.09 -2.06 -11.50
C THR A 57 -10.61 -2.21 -12.94
N GLU A 58 -10.50 -1.10 -13.67
CA GLU A 58 -9.96 -1.07 -15.03
C GLU A 58 -8.50 -1.53 -15.06
N ARG A 59 -7.67 -0.97 -14.19
CA ARG A 59 -6.25 -1.36 -14.06
C ARG A 59 -6.10 -2.80 -13.61
N ALA A 60 -6.90 -3.25 -12.65
CA ALA A 60 -6.91 -4.64 -12.19
C ALA A 60 -7.24 -5.64 -13.33
N THR A 61 -8.16 -5.26 -14.23
CA THR A 61 -8.50 -6.08 -15.40
C THR A 61 -7.33 -6.18 -16.39
N LEU A 62 -6.58 -5.09 -16.57
CA LEU A 62 -5.38 -5.09 -17.41
C LEU A 62 -4.27 -5.92 -16.78
N LEU A 63 -4.04 -5.78 -15.47
CA LEU A 63 -3.09 -6.59 -14.71
C LEU A 63 -3.44 -8.09 -14.79
N GLU A 64 -4.72 -8.45 -14.75
CA GLU A 64 -5.19 -9.82 -14.95
C GLU A 64 -4.78 -10.38 -16.31
N ARG A 65 -4.90 -9.60 -17.38
CA ARG A 65 -4.49 -10.04 -18.72
C ARG A 65 -2.99 -10.22 -18.87
N ILE A 66 -2.21 -9.42 -18.15
CA ILE A 66 -0.74 -9.39 -18.27
C ILE A 66 -0.11 -10.45 -17.37
N PHE A 67 -0.54 -10.53 -16.11
CA PHE A 67 0.04 -11.42 -15.10
C PHE A 67 -0.75 -12.72 -14.91
N GLY A 68 -1.96 -12.83 -15.47
CA GLY A 68 -2.83 -13.99 -15.28
C GLY A 68 -3.48 -14.07 -13.89
N VAL A 69 -3.35 -13.01 -13.08
CA VAL A 69 -3.85 -12.95 -11.70
C VAL A 69 -5.20 -12.23 -11.68
N PRO A 70 -6.27 -12.82 -11.12
CA PRO A 70 -7.62 -12.27 -11.22
C PRO A 70 -7.71 -10.82 -10.73
N ALA A 71 -8.51 -10.00 -11.41
CA ALA A 71 -8.68 -8.59 -11.08
C ALA A 71 -9.12 -8.38 -9.61
N ASP A 72 -9.95 -9.29 -9.09
CA ASP A 72 -10.42 -9.24 -7.71
C ASP A 72 -9.27 -9.36 -6.68
N TYR A 73 -8.21 -10.11 -7.00
CA TYR A 73 -7.02 -10.21 -6.16
C TYR A 73 -6.36 -8.83 -5.98
N TRP A 74 -6.15 -8.11 -7.08
CA TRP A 74 -5.56 -6.77 -7.05
C TRP A 74 -6.45 -5.76 -6.32
N ILE A 75 -7.77 -5.84 -6.53
CA ILE A 75 -8.74 -4.97 -5.87
C ILE A 75 -8.83 -5.25 -4.38
N ASN A 76 -8.79 -6.52 -3.97
CA ASN A 76 -8.79 -6.89 -2.56
C ASN A 76 -7.50 -6.41 -1.88
N HIS A 77 -6.36 -6.62 -2.54
CA HIS A 77 -5.06 -6.22 -2.00
C HIS A 77 -4.92 -4.69 -1.86
N GLU A 78 -5.40 -3.91 -2.83
CA GLU A 78 -5.48 -2.44 -2.69
C GLU A 78 -6.45 -2.02 -1.57
N ARG A 79 -7.58 -2.70 -1.41
CA ARG A 79 -8.49 -2.43 -0.28
C ARG A 79 -7.81 -2.70 1.07
N GLU A 80 -7.07 -3.79 1.19
CA GLU A 80 -6.32 -4.12 2.40
C GLU A 80 -5.24 -3.06 2.69
N TYR A 81 -4.47 -2.67 1.68
CA TYR A 81 -3.46 -1.63 1.80
C TYR A 81 -4.04 -0.28 2.20
N ARG A 82 -5.14 0.16 1.58
CA ARG A 82 -5.82 1.41 1.95
C ARG A 82 -6.42 1.36 3.35
N THR A 83 -6.95 0.21 3.77
CA THR A 83 -7.45 0.01 5.14
C THR A 83 -6.32 0.07 6.16
N TYR A 84 -5.16 -0.50 5.83
CA TYR A 84 -3.95 -0.40 6.63
C TYR A 84 -3.48 1.05 6.75
N LEU A 85 -3.35 1.78 5.64
CA LEU A 85 -2.97 3.20 5.64
C LEU A 85 -3.95 4.06 6.47
N ALA A 86 -5.26 3.79 6.40
CA ALA A 86 -6.24 4.50 7.20
C ALA A 86 -6.14 4.17 8.71
N SER A 87 -5.77 2.93 9.04
CA SER A 87 -5.57 2.48 10.43
C SER A 87 -4.26 3.00 11.03
N ASP A 88 -3.20 3.08 10.23
CA ASP A 88 -1.88 3.59 10.63
C ASP A 88 -1.88 5.12 10.69
N GLY A 89 -2.51 5.79 9.72
CA GLY A 89 -2.74 7.25 9.76
C GLY A 89 -3.60 7.70 10.95
N SER A 90 -4.41 6.80 11.54
CA SER A 90 -5.12 7.07 12.80
C SER A 90 -4.22 7.01 14.05
N LYS A 91 -2.95 6.60 13.91
CA LYS A 91 -1.94 6.65 14.97
C LYS A 91 -1.03 7.89 14.92
N ASP A 92 -1.20 8.78 13.96
CA ASP A 92 -0.56 10.11 13.94
C ASP A 92 -1.49 11.21 14.48
N ASN A 93 -1.93 11.06 15.74
CA ASN A 93 -2.47 12.20 16.52
C ASN A 93 -2.36 12.00 18.04
N ARG A 94 -1.40 11.18 18.51
CA ARG A 94 -1.17 10.99 19.95
C ARG A 94 0.32 10.88 20.25
N ASN A 95 1.07 11.95 20.00
CA ASN A 95 2.08 12.48 20.92
C ASN A 95 2.84 13.64 20.28
N GLY A 96 2.55 14.86 20.72
CA GLY A 96 3.30 16.03 20.30
C GLY A 96 2.80 17.36 20.85
N GLY A 97 2.46 17.43 22.15
CA GLY A 97 2.36 18.71 22.85
C GLY A 97 1.30 18.78 23.94
N GLU A 98 1.68 18.49 25.19
CA GLU A 98 1.26 19.39 26.26
C GLU A 98 2.31 20.49 26.36
N PRO A 99 1.89 21.77 26.41
CA PRO A 99 1.91 22.38 27.73
C PRO A 99 0.63 23.11 28.11
N ALA A 100 0.15 22.78 29.31
CA ALA A 100 -0.43 23.69 30.30
C ALA A 100 -1.61 24.57 29.86
N ALA A 101 -2.82 24.07 30.12
CA ALA A 101 -3.85 24.90 30.73
C ALA A 101 -4.39 24.18 31.96
N GLN A 102 -3.71 24.42 33.09
CA GLN A 102 -4.34 24.24 34.39
C GLN A 102 -5.59 25.11 34.45
N LEU A 103 -6.73 24.54 34.84
CA LEU A 103 -7.41 24.86 36.09
C LEU A 103 -8.82 24.25 36.12
N THR A 104 -8.90 23.12 36.82
CA THR A 104 -9.83 22.88 37.93
C THR A 104 -11.08 23.77 38.01
N ILE A 105 -12.21 23.11 37.69
CA ILE A 105 -13.55 23.14 38.31
C ILE A 105 -13.77 23.94 39.60
N ALA A 106 -14.99 24.49 39.73
CA ALA A 106 -15.76 24.94 40.91
C ALA A 106 -15.78 26.47 41.14
N LEU A 107 -16.92 27.16 40.93
CA LEU A 107 -18.09 27.27 41.81
C LEU A 107 -17.72 27.66 43.25
N GLY A 108 -18.03 28.91 43.63
CA GLY A 108 -17.89 29.45 44.98
C GLY A 108 -17.71 30.96 44.98
#